data_AF-A0AAV3UKG2-F1
#
_entry.id   AF-A0AAV3UKG2-F1
#
_cell.length_a   1.000
_cell.length_b   1.000
_cell.length_c   1.000
_cell.angle_alpha   90.00
_cell.angle_beta   90.00
_cell.angle_gamma   90.00
#
_symmetry.space_group_name_H-M   'P 1'
#
loop_
_entity.id
_entity.type
_entity.pdbx_description
1 polymer ?
#
loop_
_entity_poly.entity_id
_entity_poly.type
_entity_poly.pdbx_seq_one_letter_code
_entity_poly.pdbx_strand_id
1 'polypeptide(L)' 'MSASPRKKAVFALVAGFVVVFPIAFFVFEFDLVQSLWAAIGPAVGSAIGIYIANRYVLND' A
#
# COMPACT_ATOMS: atom_id res chain seq x y z
N MET A 1 9.81 -19.22 8.53
CA MET A 1 8.49 -18.84 9.10
C MET A 1 7.84 -17.88 8.12
N SER A 2 6.68 -18.20 7.53
CA SER A 2 5.95 -17.23 6.70
C SER A 2 5.51 -16.07 7.60
N ALA A 3 5.63 -14.83 7.12
CA ALA A 3 5.19 -13.67 7.89
C ALA A 3 3.66 -13.69 8.02
N SER A 4 3.13 -13.35 9.19
CA SER A 4 1.68 -13.34 9.39
C SER A 4 0.97 -12.44 8.37
N PRO A 5 -0.28 -12.75 7.95
CA PRO A 5 -1.03 -11.96 6.97
C PRO A 5 -1.08 -10.46 7.30
N ARG A 6 -1.16 -10.12 8.59
CA ARG A 6 -1.10 -8.74 9.07
C ARG A 6 0.23 -8.07 8.75
N LYS A 7 1.37 -8.76 8.95
CA LYS A 7 2.70 -8.20 8.64
C LYS A 7 2.86 -7.97 7.13
N LYS A 8 2.40 -8.91 6.30
CA LYS A 8 2.40 -8.77 4.83
C LYS A 8 1.56 -7.57 4.38
N ALA A 9 0.36 -7.40 4.96
CA ALA A 9 -0.52 -6.28 4.66
C ALA A 9 0.07 -4.93 5.08
N VAL A 10 0.69 -4.84 6.26
CA VAL A 10 1.37 -3.61 6.71
C VAL A 10 2.55 -3.27 5.79
N PHE A 11 3.33 -4.28 5.38
CA PHE A 11 4.40 -4.07 4.41
C PHE A 11 3.86 -3.53 3.08
N ALA A 12 2.77 -4.10 2.57
CA ALA A 12 2.12 -3.63 1.35
C ALA A 12 1.64 -2.18 1.45
N LEU A 13 1.03 -1.81 2.59
CA LEU A 13 0.61 -0.44 2.88
C LEU A 13 1.78 0.53 2.73
N VAL A 14 2.89 0.25 3.42
CA VAL A 14 4.07 1.11 3.44
C VAL A 14 4.73 1.14 2.07
N ALA A 15 4.92 -0.01 1.43
CA ALA A 15 5.53 -0.09 0.11
C ALA A 15 4.71 0.67 -0.94
N GLY A 16 3.38 0.49 -0.93
CA GLY A 16 2.48 1.21 -1.83
C GLY A 16 2.57 2.72 -1.62
N PHE A 17 2.57 3.19 -0.37
CA PHE A 17 2.70 4.61 -0.08
C PHE A 17 4.06 5.18 -0.51
N VAL A 18 5.16 4.49 -0.16
CA VAL A 18 6.53 4.92 -0.47
C VAL A 18 6.83 4.93 -1.97
N VAL A 19 6.12 4.13 -2.77
CA VAL A 19 6.26 4.17 -4.23
C VAL A 19 5.38 5.25 -4.85
N VAL A 20 4.10 5.31 -4.47
CA VAL A 20 3.14 6.20 -5.13
C VAL A 20 3.37 7.67 -4.74
N PHE A 21 3.73 7.94 -3.48
CA PHE A 21 3.91 9.32 -3.02
C PHE A 21 5.04 10.06 -3.77
N PRO A 22 6.27 9.53 -3.91
CA PRO A 22 7.32 10.21 -4.68
C PRO A 22 6.97 10.37 -6.15
N ILE A 23 6.24 9.42 -6.75
CA ILE A 23 5.78 9.56 -8.13
C ILE A 23 4.78 10.73 -8.23
N ALA A 24 3.79 10.79 -7.35
CA ALA A 24 2.83 11.90 -7.30
C ALA A 24 3.53 13.25 -7.12
N PHE A 25 4.50 13.32 -6.22
CA PHE A 25 5.18 14.57 -5.87
C PHE A 25 6.21 15.02 -6.90
N PHE A 26 7.09 14.12 -7.37
CA PHE A 26 8.21 14.49 -8.25
C PHE A 26 7.93 14.31 -9.74
N VAL A 27 7.03 13.39 -10.12
CA VAL A 27 6.73 13.11 -11.54
C VAL A 27 5.48 13.85 -12.00
N PHE A 28 4.42 13.84 -11.19
CA PHE A 28 3.18 14.54 -11.50
C PHE A 28 3.10 15.96 -10.92
N GLU A 29 4.13 16.39 -10.17
CA GLU A 29 4.26 17.73 -9.59
C GLU A 29 3.03 18.14 -8.76
N PHE A 30 2.34 17.18 -8.16
CA PHE A 30 1.24 17.44 -7.26
C PHE A 30 1.72 18.17 -6.01
N ASP A 31 0.86 19.03 -5.45
CA ASP A 31 1.16 19.61 -4.14
C ASP A 31 1.23 18.52 -3.06
N LEU A 32 1.69 18.90 -1.86
CA LEU A 32 1.86 17.96 -0.75
C LEU A 32 0.55 17.22 -0.42
N VAL A 33 -0.58 17.94 -0.38
CA VAL A 33 -1.88 17.40 0.03
C VAL A 33 -2.41 16.45 -1.05
N GLN A 34 -2.33 16.86 -2.32
CA GLN A 34 -2.70 16.04 -3.47
C GLN A 34 -1.86 14.76 -3.53
N SER A 35 -0.55 14.86 -3.32
CA SER A 35 0.37 13.71 -3.30
C SER A 35 0.02 12.72 -2.18
N LEU A 36 -0.34 13.22 -0.99
CA LEU A 36 -0.79 12.37 0.12
C LEU A 36 -2.06 11.60 -0.26
N TRP A 37 -3.08 12.29 -0.79
CA TRP A 37 -4.33 11.64 -1.19
C TRP A 37 -4.13 10.63 -2.32
N ALA A 38 -3.30 10.96 -3.31
CA ALA A 38 -2.96 10.07 -4.40
C ALA A 38 -2.27 8.78 -3.92
N ALA A 39 -1.46 8.85 -2.86
CA ALA A 39 -0.74 7.71 -2.32
C ALA A 39 -1.56 6.84 -1.34
N ILE A 40 -2.46 7.45 -0.55
CA ILE A 40 -3.25 6.73 0.46
C ILE A 40 -4.17 5.69 -0.19
N GLY A 41 -4.85 6.04 -1.28
CA GLY A 41 -5.81 5.14 -1.95
C GLY A 41 -5.18 3.79 -2.36
N PRO A 42 -4.13 3.81 -3.21
CA PRO A 42 -3.41 2.60 -3.61
C PRO A 42 -2.77 1.85 -2.44
N ALA A 43 -2.18 2.58 -1.48
CA ALA A 43 -1.58 1.98 -0.30
C ALA A 43 -2.60 1.18 0.51
N VAL A 44 -3.74 1.79 0.87
CA VAL A 44 -4.80 1.14 1.66
C VAL A 44 -5.44 -0.01 0.86
N GLY A 45 -5.73 0.21 -0.42
CA GLY A 45 -6.32 -0.81 -1.29
C GLY A 45 -5.43 -2.06 -1.40
N SER A 46 -4.13 -1.87 -1.62
CA SER A 46 -3.17 -2.98 -1.70
C SER A 46 -3.03 -3.73 -0.37
N ALA A 47 -3.03 -3.03 0.77
CA ALA A 47 -2.97 -3.63 2.09
C ALA A 47 -4.19 -4.49 2.40
N ILE A 48 -5.39 -3.99 2.11
CA ILE A 48 -6.64 -4.73 2.28
C ILE A 48 -6.67 -5.95 1.36
N GLY A 49 -6.32 -5.78 0.09
CA GLY A 49 -6.27 -6.87 -0.89
C GLY A 49 -5.31 -7.98 -0.45
N ILE A 50 -4.11 -7.63 0.00
CA ILE A 50 -3.12 -8.59 0.51
C ILE A 50 -3.59 -9.27 1.79
N TYR A 51 -4.21 -8.54 2.72
CA TYR A 51 -4.76 -9.13 3.93
C TYR A 51 -5.81 -10.18 3.60
N ILE A 52 -6.80 -9.84 2.77
CA ILE A 52 -7.88 -10.75 2.35
C ILE A 52 -7.32 -11.95 1.60
N ALA A 53 -6.42 -11.72 0.63
CA ALA A 53 -5.82 -12.80 -0.16
C ALA A 53 -5.06 -13.80 0.72
N ASN A 54 -4.22 -13.32 1.65
CA ASN A 54 -3.47 -14.21 2.53
C ASN A 54 -4.40 -14.94 3.51
N ARG A 55 -5.41 -14.25 4.05
CA ARG A 55 -6.30 -14.82 5.07
C ARG A 55 -7.27 -15.85 4.52
N TYR A 56 -7.78 -15.67 3.30
CA TYR A 56 -8.93 -16.44 2.79
C TYR A 56 -8.66 -17.20 1.49
N VAL A 57 -7.66 -16.79 0.71
CA VAL A 57 -7.35 -17.43 -0.58
C VAL A 57 -6.15 -18.36 -0.44
N LEU A 58 -5.06 -17.85 0.14
CA LEU A 58 -3.81 -18.59 0.28
C LEU A 58 -3.78 -19.48 1.54
N ASN A 59 -4.67 -19.25 2.51
CA ASN A 59 -4.71 -19.92 3.81
C ASN A 59 -3.33 -19.94 4.51
N ASP A 60 -2.61 -18.82 4.40
CA ASP A 60 -1.23 -18.62 4.87
C ASP A 60 -1.17 -17.76 6.15
#